data_AF-A0A7E4VZD9-F1
#
_entry.id   AF-A0A7E4VZD9-F1
#
_cell.length_a   1.000
_cell.length_b   1.000
_cell.length_c   1.000
_cell.angle_alpha   90.00
_cell.angle_beta   90.00
_cell.angle_gamma   90.00
#
_symmetry.space_group_name_H-M   'P 1'
#
loop_
_entity.id
_entity.type
_entity.pdbx_description
1 polymer ?
#
loop_
_entity_poly.entity_id
_entity_poly.type
_entity_poly.pdbx_seq_one_letter_code
_entity_poly.pdbx_strand_id
1 'polypeptide(L)'
;MNRRCIVALMLLAATLVHGSAAEEYHCGMGTITKALSRSSAYFCDSSLLTNKCCLPHDDCYGEVGKPWTTMTHAICDIKFKHCINHHYRGSYFCRSWLIATHYSPLTVSSFFRRHF
;
A
#
# COMPACT_ATOMS: atom_id res chain seq x y z
N MET A 1 29.55 -2.03 3.20
CA MET A 1 28.25 -1.57 3.72
C MET A 1 27.55 -2.76 4.37
N ASN A 2 27.37 -2.74 5.70
CA ASN A 2 27.12 -3.95 6.49
C ASN A 2 25.61 -4.25 6.57
N ARG A 3 25.16 -5.42 6.10
CA ARG A 3 23.71 -5.80 6.01
C ARG A 3 22.95 -5.69 7.34
N ARG A 4 23.67 -5.77 8.46
CA ARG A 4 23.12 -5.62 9.82
C ARG A 4 22.66 -4.20 10.13
N CYS A 5 23.26 -3.17 9.52
CA CYS A 5 22.85 -1.79 9.71
C CYS A 5 21.50 -1.50 9.03
N ILE A 6 21.22 -2.14 7.89
CA ILE A 6 19.96 -1.93 7.14
C ILE A 6 18.77 -2.49 7.93
N VAL A 7 18.93 -3.70 8.50
CA VAL A 7 17.89 -4.33 9.32
C VAL A 7 17.66 -3.55 10.62
N ALA A 8 18.74 -3.05 11.24
CA ALA A 8 18.64 -2.21 12.43
C ALA A 8 17.99 -0.85 12.13
N LEU A 9 18.26 -0.23 10.98
CA LEU A 9 17.58 0.98 10.51
C LEU A 9 16.09 0.76 10.24
N MET A 10 15.73 -0.39 9.65
CA MET A 10 14.32 -0.77 9.40
C MET A 10 13.56 -0.99 10.72
N LEU A 11 14.21 -1.61 11.72
CA LEU A 11 13.64 -1.82 13.06
C LEU A 11 13.57 -0.52 13.88
N LEU A 12 14.55 0.37 13.77
CA LEU A 12 14.49 1.69 14.41
C LEU A 12 13.43 2.61 13.77
N ALA A 13 13.26 2.53 12.44
CA ALA A 13 12.19 3.24 11.75
C ALA A 13 10.80 2.74 12.19
N ALA A 14 10.66 1.44 12.50
CA ALA A 14 9.42 0.89 13.04
C ALA A 14 9.10 1.36 14.47
N THR A 15 10.09 1.73 15.28
CA THR A 15 9.88 2.18 16.67
C THR A 15 9.75 3.70 16.80
N LEU A 16 10.40 4.49 15.94
CA LEU A 16 10.37 5.97 15.97
C LEU A 16 9.06 6.58 15.42
N VAL A 17 8.21 5.81 14.74
CA VAL A 17 6.91 6.26 14.20
C VAL A 17 5.78 6.14 15.25
N HIS A 18 6.08 6.32 16.54
CA HIS A 18 5.08 6.36 17.61
C HIS A 18 4.89 7.76 18.23
N GLY A 19 5.60 8.77 17.75
CA GLY A 19 5.56 10.12 18.30
C GLY A 19 4.92 11.12 17.35
N SER A 20 3.69 11.54 17.70
CA SER A 20 2.95 12.71 17.17
C SER A 20 2.43 12.62 15.73
N ALA A 21 1.10 12.77 15.61
CA ALA A 21 0.36 12.89 14.35
C ALA A 21 0.72 11.82 13.32
N ALA A 22 0.31 10.57 13.60
CA ALA A 22 0.03 9.62 12.55
C ALA A 22 -1.14 10.20 11.72
N GLU A 23 -0.84 11.07 10.76
CA GLU A 23 -1.67 11.18 9.57
C GLU A 23 -1.97 9.76 9.13
N GLU A 24 -3.27 9.49 9.04
CA GLU A 24 -3.88 8.18 8.94
C GLU A 24 -3.28 7.44 7.74
N TYR A 25 -2.26 6.60 7.97
CA TYR A 25 -1.69 5.80 6.89
C TYR A 25 -2.62 4.60 6.67
N HIS A 26 -3.27 4.57 5.51
CA HIS A 26 -4.30 3.61 5.14
C HIS A 26 -3.72 2.40 4.42
N CYS A 27 -2.54 2.50 3.80
CA CYS A 27 -1.95 1.36 3.11
C CYS A 27 -1.51 0.25 4.11
N GLY A 28 -2.26 -0.84 4.17
CA GLY A 28 -1.97 -2.01 5.01
C GLY A 28 -3.03 -2.28 6.07
N MET A 29 -3.18 -3.56 6.42
CA MET A 29 -4.10 -4.04 7.46
C MET A 29 -3.42 -4.13 8.83
N GLY A 30 -3.71 -3.19 9.72
CA GLY A 30 -3.14 -3.10 11.07
C GLY A 30 -1.74 -2.49 11.14
N THR A 31 -1.24 -2.25 12.35
CA THR A 31 -0.05 -1.41 12.60
C THR A 31 1.22 -1.89 11.90
N ILE A 32 1.50 -3.20 11.92
CA ILE A 32 2.75 -3.76 11.38
C ILE A 32 2.79 -3.64 9.86
N THR A 33 1.72 -4.05 9.18
CA THR A 33 1.69 -4.01 7.70
C THR A 33 1.63 -2.57 7.20
N LYS A 34 0.99 -1.65 7.93
CA LYS A 34 1.04 -0.21 7.67
C LYS A 34 2.46 0.33 7.77
N ALA A 35 3.21 -0.02 8.81
CA ALA A 35 4.61 0.39 8.95
C ALA A 35 5.50 -0.17 7.82
N LEU A 36 5.30 -1.43 7.42
CA LEU A 36 6.02 -2.04 6.30
C LEU A 36 5.69 -1.38 4.97
N SER A 37 4.40 -1.13 4.71
CA SER A 37 3.94 -0.45 3.49
C SER A 37 4.52 0.96 3.43
N ARG A 38 4.44 1.74 4.52
CA ARG A 38 5.05 3.08 4.62
C ARG A 38 6.55 3.05 4.38
N SER A 39 7.25 2.10 4.99
CA SER A 39 8.71 1.93 4.81
C SER A 39 9.06 1.59 3.36
N SER A 40 8.27 0.72 2.73
CA SER A 40 8.49 0.36 1.32
C SER A 40 8.20 1.53 0.39
N ALA A 41 7.22 2.37 0.70
CA ALA A 41 6.88 3.55 -0.09
C ALA A 41 7.88 4.70 0.08
N TYR A 42 8.65 4.74 1.17
CA TYR A 42 9.50 5.87 1.59
C TYR A 42 10.40 6.45 0.47
N PHE A 43 11.03 5.60 -0.35
CA PHE A 43 11.93 6.05 -1.42
C PHE A 43 11.24 6.70 -2.61
N CYS A 44 9.92 6.58 -2.69
CA CYS A 44 9.11 7.05 -3.80
C CYS A 44 7.97 7.98 -3.38
N ASP A 45 7.61 7.98 -2.10
CA ASP A 45 6.41 8.60 -1.60
C ASP A 45 6.65 9.47 -0.36
N SER A 46 7.53 10.47 -0.51
CA SER A 46 7.76 11.46 0.54
C SER A 46 6.54 12.35 0.83
N SER A 47 5.55 12.38 -0.08
CA SER A 47 4.35 13.21 -0.02
C SER A 47 3.04 12.44 0.23
N LEU A 48 3.13 11.17 0.66
CA LEU A 48 1.98 10.31 1.00
C LEU A 48 0.94 10.18 -0.15
N LEU A 49 1.37 10.30 -1.40
CA LEU A 49 0.55 10.08 -2.58
C LEU A 49 0.09 8.63 -2.73
N THR A 50 0.85 7.65 -2.24
CA THR A 50 0.42 6.25 -2.19
C THR A 50 -0.75 6.11 -1.21
N ASN A 51 -0.72 6.86 -0.10
CA ASN A 51 -1.81 6.89 0.87
C ASN A 51 -3.13 7.37 0.25
N LYS A 52 -3.07 8.35 -0.66
CA LYS A 52 -4.23 8.83 -1.43
C LYS A 52 -4.84 7.78 -2.35
N CYS A 53 -4.09 6.73 -2.70
CA CYS A 53 -4.62 5.59 -3.43
C CYS A 53 -5.19 4.52 -2.50
N CYS A 54 -4.62 4.33 -1.32
CA CYS A 54 -5.04 3.30 -0.38
C CYS A 54 -6.38 3.60 0.27
N LEU A 55 -6.64 4.86 0.66
CA LEU A 55 -7.93 5.25 1.22
C LEU A 55 -9.13 4.91 0.30
N PRO A 56 -9.19 5.35 -0.97
CA PRO A 56 -10.30 5.00 -1.85
C PRO A 56 -10.31 3.51 -2.25
N HIS A 57 -9.19 2.80 -2.09
CA HIS A 57 -9.14 1.34 -2.27
C HIS A 57 -9.84 0.62 -1.12
N ASP A 58 -9.57 1.02 0.12
CA ASP A 58 -10.24 0.53 1.32
C ASP A 58 -11.75 0.82 1.26
N ASP A 59 -12.14 2.04 0.89
CA ASP A 59 -13.56 2.41 0.70
C ASP A 59 -14.22 1.52 -0.37
N CYS A 60 -13.54 1.30 -1.50
CA CYS A 60 -14.05 0.43 -2.57
C CYS A 60 -14.23 -1.01 -2.07
N TYR A 61 -13.29 -1.54 -1.28
CA TYR A 61 -13.40 -2.85 -0.65
C TYR A 61 -14.59 -2.93 0.30
N GLY A 62 -14.85 -1.87 1.06
CA GLY A 62 -16.03 -1.74 1.92
C GLY A 62 -17.36 -1.77 1.16
N GLU A 63 -17.36 -1.48 -0.15
CA GLU A 63 -18.54 -1.57 -1.01
C GLU A 63 -18.78 -2.98 -1.59
N VAL A 64 -17.80 -3.88 -1.55
CA VAL A 64 -17.91 -5.20 -2.20
C VAL A 64 -19.00 -6.05 -1.52
N GLY A 65 -19.90 -6.62 -2.33
CA GLY A 65 -20.98 -7.49 -1.88
C GLY A 65 -22.26 -6.77 -1.45
N LYS A 66 -22.30 -5.43 -1.48
CA LYS A 66 -23.53 -4.67 -1.24
C LYS A 66 -24.48 -4.76 -2.44
N PRO A 67 -25.81 -4.81 -2.22
CA PRO A 67 -26.77 -5.07 -3.30
C PRO A 67 -26.93 -3.92 -4.31
N TRP A 68 -26.50 -2.71 -3.98
CA TRP A 68 -26.59 -1.52 -4.85
C TRP A 68 -25.37 -1.26 -5.71
N THR A 69 -24.38 -2.15 -5.70
CA THR A 69 -23.11 -1.92 -6.40
C THR A 69 -22.59 -3.18 -7.08
N THR A 70 -21.91 -2.99 -8.21
CA THR A 70 -21.23 -4.06 -8.96
C THR A 70 -19.75 -4.16 -8.62
N MET A 71 -19.31 -3.51 -7.53
CA MET A 71 -17.91 -3.54 -7.10
C MET A 71 -17.49 -4.95 -6.73
N THR A 72 -16.32 -5.33 -7.23
CA THR A 72 -15.62 -6.56 -6.88
C THR A 72 -14.22 -6.20 -6.39
N HIS A 73 -13.60 -7.08 -5.59
CA HIS A 73 -12.21 -6.90 -5.17
C HIS A 73 -11.27 -6.64 -6.36
N ALA A 74 -11.48 -7.34 -7.48
CA ALA A 74 -10.69 -7.15 -8.70
C ALA A 74 -10.83 -5.74 -9.30
N ILE A 75 -12.05 -5.18 -9.30
CA ILE A 75 -12.30 -3.81 -9.76
C ILE A 75 -11.58 -2.80 -8.85
N CYS A 76 -11.65 -3.00 -7.54
CA CYS A 76 -10.97 -2.14 -6.57
C CYS A 76 -9.45 -2.20 -6.74
N ASP A 77 -8.87 -3.40 -6.88
CA ASP A 77 -7.44 -3.60 -7.15
C ASP A 77 -7.00 -2.88 -8.43
N ILE A 78 -7.76 -3.02 -9.52
CA ILE A 78 -7.48 -2.33 -10.79
C ILE A 78 -7.52 -0.80 -10.62
N LYS A 79 -8.52 -0.26 -9.91
CA LYS A 79 -8.60 1.17 -9.60
C LYS A 79 -7.40 1.65 -8.80
N PHE A 80 -6.96 0.87 -7.81
CA PHE A 80 -5.75 1.15 -7.03
C PHE A 80 -4.51 1.23 -7.92
N LYS A 81 -4.31 0.25 -8.81
CA LYS A 81 -3.21 0.27 -9.79
C LYS A 81 -3.26 1.50 -10.70
N HIS A 82 -4.44 1.88 -11.17
CA HIS A 82 -4.60 3.10 -11.98
C HIS A 82 -4.25 4.37 -11.20
N CYS A 83 -4.62 4.45 -9.92
CA CYS A 83 -4.26 5.56 -9.05
C CYS A 83 -2.73 5.70 -8.91
N ILE A 84 -2.02 4.59 -8.65
CA ILE A 84 -0.54 4.58 -8.61
C ILE A 84 0.03 5.06 -9.95
N ASN A 85 -0.46 4.51 -11.07
CA ASN A 85 0.02 4.90 -12.40
C ASN A 85 -0.17 6.39 -12.68
N HIS A 86 -1.28 6.96 -12.22
CA HIS A 86 -1.60 8.37 -12.39
C HIS A 86 -0.66 9.28 -11.58
N HIS A 87 -0.56 9.06 -10.27
CA HIS A 87 0.24 9.92 -9.39
C HIS A 87 1.74 9.81 -9.64
N TYR A 88 2.24 8.63 -10.03
CA TYR A 88 3.66 8.39 -10.29
C TYR A 88 3.99 8.31 -11.78
N ARG A 89 3.17 8.93 -12.65
CA ARG A 89 3.41 8.94 -14.10
C ARG A 89 4.79 9.50 -14.49
N GLY A 90 5.29 10.46 -13.72
CA GLY A 90 6.58 11.13 -13.93
C GLY A 90 7.81 10.33 -13.52
N SER A 91 7.65 9.19 -12.83
CA SER A 91 8.77 8.33 -12.43
C SER A 91 8.44 6.87 -12.71
N TYR A 92 9.05 6.31 -13.77
CA TYR A 92 8.90 4.89 -14.11
C TYR A 92 9.33 3.99 -12.95
N PHE A 93 10.46 4.31 -12.30
CA PHE A 93 10.98 3.56 -11.17
C PHE A 93 9.94 3.50 -10.04
N CYS A 94 9.42 4.66 -9.61
CA CYS A 94 8.50 4.69 -8.49
C CYS A 94 7.15 4.04 -8.77
N ARG A 95 6.63 4.23 -9.98
CA ARG A 95 5.43 3.50 -10.44
C ARG A 95 5.63 2.00 -10.37
N SER A 96 6.75 1.49 -10.89
CA SER A 96 7.03 0.05 -10.93
C SER A 96 7.25 -0.52 -9.53
N TRP A 97 8.00 0.19 -8.70
CA TRP A 97 8.27 -0.18 -7.32
C TRP A 97 6.99 -0.24 -6.48
N LEU A 98 6.13 0.77 -6.57
CA LEU A 98 4.87 0.82 -5.82
C LEU A 98 3.88 -0.23 -6.29
N ILE A 99 3.80 -0.52 -7.60
CA ILE A 99 3.03 -1.66 -8.10
C ILE A 99 3.54 -2.97 -7.48
N ALA A 100 4.86 -3.19 -7.47
CA ALA A 100 5.43 -4.42 -6.95
C ALA A 100 5.20 -4.60 -5.45
N THR A 101 5.28 -3.52 -4.67
CA THR A 101 5.22 -3.55 -3.20
C THR A 101 3.81 -3.42 -2.64
N HIS A 102 2.87 -2.78 -3.36
CA HIS A 102 1.52 -2.51 -2.85
C HIS A 102 0.42 -3.20 -3.65
N TYR A 103 0.54 -3.32 -4.97
CA TYR A 103 -0.51 -3.95 -5.80
C TYR A 103 -0.31 -5.46 -5.94
N SER A 104 0.90 -5.94 -6.25
CA SER A 104 1.17 -7.37 -6.46
C SER A 104 0.82 -8.26 -5.25
N PRO A 105 1.03 -7.83 -3.98
CA PRO A 105 0.59 -8.63 -2.82
C PRO A 105 -0.92 -8.81 -2.75
N LEU A 106 -1.71 -7.84 -3.26
CA LEU A 106 -3.18 -7.94 -3.32
C LEU A 106 -3.61 -9.02 -4.32
N THR A 107 -2.95 -9.11 -5.48
CA THR A 107 -3.29 -10.12 -6.49
C THR A 107 -2.93 -11.53 -6.02
N VAL A 108 -1.80 -11.68 -5.31
CA VAL A 108 -1.40 -12.95 -4.69
C VAL A 108 -2.39 -13.35 -3.60
N SER A 109 -2.76 -12.42 -2.72
CA SER A 109 -3.73 -12.68 -1.64
C SER A 109 -5.11 -13.04 -2.20
N SER A 110 -5.54 -12.37 -3.26
CA SER A 110 -6.78 -12.67 -3.99
C SER A 110 -6.77 -14.03 -4.69
N PHE A 111 -5.61 -14.51 -5.12
CA PHE A 111 -5.44 -15.87 -5.67
C PHE A 111 -5.58 -16.91 -4.56
N PHE A 112 -4.87 -16.75 -3.44
CA PHE A 112 -4.97 -17.69 -2.31
C PHE A 112 -6.39 -17.77 -1.74
N ARG A 113 -7.10 -16.64 -1.61
CA ARG A 113 -8.48 -16.61 -1.08
C ARG A 113 -9.52 -17.33 -1.96
N ARG A 114 -9.20 -17.64 -3.22
CA ARG A 114 -10.10 -18.38 -4.12
C ARG A 114 -9.82 -19.89 -4.15
N HIS A 115 -8.65 -20.31 -3.69
CA HIS A 115 -8.16 -21.69 -3.85
C HIS A 115 -7.98 -22.45 -2.54
N PHE A 116 -8.15 -21.77 -1.39
CA PHE A 116 -8.15 -22.32 -0.04
C PHE A 116 -9.31 -21.72 0.73
#